data_AF-A0A7S3HVA1-F1
#
_entry.id   AF-A0A7S3HVA1-F1
#
_cell.length_a   1.000
_cell.length_b   1.000
_cell.length_c   1.000
_cell.angle_alpha   90.00
_cell.angle_beta   90.00
_cell.angle_gamma   90.00
#
_symmetry.space_group_name_H-M   'P 1'
#
loop_
_entity.id
_entity.type
_entity.pdbx_description
1 polymer ?
#
loop_
_entity_poly.entity_id
_entity_poly.type
_entity_poly.pdbx_seq_one_letter_code
_entity_poly.pdbx_strand_id
1 'polypeptide(L)'
;MLIRNELETIKKDFTAGGPDFTIVNAGEFVADAGLADIGNKTSVSVNFTTKELVILGTSYAGEMKKGVFGIMHYYMPKRGALSMHCSANVGTDGDTTILFGLSGTGKTTLSSDPKRLLIGDDEHVWTDTNVFNIEGGCYAKADGLSRAREPDIFDAVKFGAIVENTRYREVEGQQRVINYDDISLTPNTRVCYPLEHIRNVKLPAIGGHPKNIIFLTCDAFGVMPPVSKLDPEQAMYHFISGYTSKVAGTEIGVTEPQMTFSACFGEAFLPLHPYVYAEMLAEKCEKHKAKVWLINTGWVRGGHGVGHRMSLTQTRAILDSIHDESLDMSNFNVMRRFNLKVPSECFGVDPEILRPIDCWPDRQSYKDAAKSLAEKFVKNFERYEAGVPDDVIKIGGPNMNM
;
A
#
# COMPACT_ATOMS: atom_id res chain seq x y z
N MET A 1 11.31 -0.53 12.49
CA MET A 1 10.42 0.47 11.87
C MET A 1 11.10 1.84 11.82
N LEU A 2 11.23 2.59 12.92
CA LEU A 2 11.92 3.89 12.89
C LEU A 2 13.44 3.73 12.73
N ILE A 3 14.08 4.72 12.13
CA ILE A 3 15.53 4.74 11.90
C ILE A 3 16.25 4.78 13.24
N ARG A 4 17.19 3.85 13.42
CA ARG A 4 18.17 3.87 14.51
C ARG A 4 19.53 4.20 13.93
N ASN A 5 19.98 5.43 14.11
CA ASN A 5 21.29 5.87 13.67
C ASN A 5 22.35 5.64 14.75
N GLU A 6 23.61 5.60 14.32
CA GLU A 6 24.74 5.58 15.24
C GLU A 6 24.76 6.85 16.11
N LEU A 7 25.26 6.72 17.34
CA LEU A 7 25.27 7.81 18.31
C LEU A 7 25.99 9.06 17.79
N GLU A 8 27.05 8.89 16.99
CA GLU A 8 27.80 10.01 16.41
C GLU A 8 26.97 10.77 15.36
N THR A 9 26.19 10.07 14.54
CA THR A 9 25.24 10.69 13.61
C THR A 9 24.16 11.45 14.39
N ILE A 10 23.61 10.85 15.44
CA ILE A 10 22.63 11.52 16.31
C ILE A 10 23.24 12.79 16.92
N LYS A 11 24.44 12.71 17.51
CA LYS A 11 25.11 13.90 18.07
C LYS A 11 25.29 14.98 17.00
N LYS A 12 25.73 14.62 15.81
CA LYS A 12 25.92 15.56 14.70
C LYS A 12 24.59 16.22 14.28
N ASP A 13 23.53 15.44 14.10
CA ASP A 13 22.26 15.92 13.58
C ASP A 13 21.50 16.80 14.59
N PHE A 14 21.66 16.54 15.90
CA PHE A 14 20.92 17.25 16.95
C PHE A 14 21.72 18.34 17.70
N THR A 15 23.03 18.48 17.49
CA THR A 15 23.86 19.49 18.20
C THR A 15 23.62 20.93 17.74
N ALA A 16 23.19 21.15 16.49
CA ALA A 16 23.08 22.50 15.91
C ALA A 16 21.68 23.13 15.97
N GLY A 17 20.67 22.46 16.53
CA GLY A 17 19.30 22.98 16.52
C GLY A 17 18.23 22.17 17.25
N GLY A 18 18.58 21.05 17.89
CA GLY A 18 17.59 20.16 18.50
C GLY A 18 16.73 19.42 17.48
N PRO A 19 15.70 18.68 17.93
CA PRO A 19 14.86 17.89 17.03
C PRO A 19 13.90 18.74 16.21
N ASP A 20 13.70 18.35 14.94
CA ASP A 20 12.66 18.93 14.08
C ASP A 20 11.25 18.61 14.57
N PHE A 21 11.06 17.44 15.18
CA PHE A 21 9.80 17.00 15.77
C PHE A 21 10.09 16.05 16.92
N THR A 22 9.28 16.09 17.98
CA THR A 22 9.44 15.23 19.16
C THR A 22 8.23 14.32 19.34
N ILE A 23 8.47 13.02 19.57
CA ILE A 23 7.41 12.08 19.95
C ILE A 23 7.48 11.87 21.45
N VAL A 24 6.40 12.21 22.16
CA VAL A 24 6.21 11.92 23.57
C VAL A 24 5.27 10.72 23.68
N ASN A 25 5.85 9.53 23.78
CA ASN A 25 5.07 8.31 23.96
C ASN A 25 4.87 8.02 25.46
N ALA A 26 3.69 8.40 25.97
CA ALA A 26 3.21 8.05 27.30
C ALA A 26 1.98 7.13 27.17
N GLY A 27 2.05 6.15 26.27
CA GLY A 27 0.95 5.25 25.93
C GLY A 27 0.36 4.45 27.10
N GLU A 28 1.15 4.24 28.16
CA GLU A 28 0.69 3.60 29.41
C GLU A 28 -0.19 4.53 30.27
N PHE A 29 -0.15 5.84 30.02
CA PHE A 29 -0.96 6.85 30.71
C PHE A 29 -2.20 7.18 29.88
N VAL A 30 -3.39 7.08 30.48
CA VAL A 30 -4.65 7.32 29.78
C VAL A 30 -4.89 8.82 29.54
N ALA A 31 -5.54 9.14 28.43
CA ALA A 31 -6.00 10.50 28.16
C ALA A 31 -7.21 10.88 29.04
N ASP A 32 -7.39 12.18 29.28
CA ASP A 32 -8.58 12.70 29.96
C ASP A 32 -9.78 12.69 29.01
N ALA A 33 -10.70 11.76 29.23
CA ALA A 33 -11.91 11.60 28.44
C ALA A 33 -12.92 12.77 28.62
N GLY A 34 -12.71 13.66 29.60
CA GLY A 34 -13.51 14.87 29.79
C GLY A 34 -13.17 16.01 28.82
N LEU A 35 -12.04 15.92 28.10
CA LEU A 35 -11.67 16.90 27.08
C LEU A 35 -12.49 16.70 25.80
N ALA A 36 -13.04 17.81 25.29
CA ALA A 36 -13.99 17.81 24.17
C ALA A 36 -13.48 17.10 22.91
N ASP A 37 -12.19 17.23 22.61
CA ASP A 37 -11.59 16.71 21.38
C ASP A 37 -11.02 15.27 21.50
N ILE A 38 -11.07 14.65 22.70
CA ILE A 38 -10.54 13.29 22.93
C ILE A 38 -11.68 12.28 23.00
N GLY A 39 -12.71 12.54 23.82
CA GLY A 39 -13.93 11.73 23.95
C GLY A 39 -13.74 10.28 24.42
N ASN A 40 -12.51 9.81 24.64
CA ASN A 40 -12.18 8.46 25.14
C ASN A 40 -10.84 8.47 25.90
N LYS A 41 -10.33 7.29 26.31
CA LYS A 41 -9.11 7.16 27.14
C LYS A 41 -7.80 7.13 26.34
N THR A 42 -7.86 7.24 25.02
CA THR A 42 -6.73 7.17 24.09
C THR A 42 -6.65 8.48 23.31
N SER A 43 -5.44 9.03 23.17
CA SER A 43 -5.19 10.22 22.37
C SER A 43 -3.88 10.07 21.61
N VAL A 44 -3.93 10.31 20.30
CA VAL A 44 -2.76 10.35 19.42
C VAL A 44 -2.81 11.69 18.70
N SER A 45 -2.12 12.68 19.26
CA SER A 45 -2.29 14.09 18.89
C SER A 45 -1.01 14.67 18.31
N VAL A 46 -1.12 15.27 17.12
CA VAL A 46 -0.01 15.96 16.45
C VAL A 46 -0.23 17.45 16.52
N ASN A 47 0.76 18.19 17.05
CA ASN A 47 0.79 19.64 17.03
C ASN A 47 1.92 20.12 16.11
N PHE A 48 1.56 20.66 14.95
CA PHE A 48 2.54 21.16 13.97
C PHE A 48 3.20 22.48 14.39
N THR A 49 2.62 23.24 15.33
CA THR A 49 3.18 24.50 15.86
C THR A 49 4.27 24.22 16.88
N THR A 50 4.00 23.37 17.88
CA THR A 50 4.99 22.96 18.89
C THR A 50 5.91 21.85 18.39
N LYS A 51 5.58 21.23 17.25
CA LYS A 51 6.29 20.13 16.60
C LYS A 51 6.38 18.89 17.49
N GLU A 52 5.24 18.52 18.07
CA GLU A 52 5.12 17.40 19.01
C GLU A 52 4.03 16.42 18.58
N LEU A 53 4.32 15.13 18.71
CA LEU A 53 3.35 14.03 18.66
C LEU A 53 3.24 13.44 20.07
N VAL A 54 2.04 13.50 20.66
CA VAL A 54 1.77 12.95 21.99
C VAL A 54 0.88 11.72 21.86
N ILE A 55 1.30 10.61 22.49
CA ILE A 55 0.57 9.34 22.49
C ILE A 55 0.22 8.99 23.94
N LEU A 56 -1.08 8.83 24.21
CA LEU A 56 -1.67 8.46 25.50
C LEU A 56 -2.66 7.32 25.32
N GLY A 57 -2.72 6.41 26.29
CA GLY A 57 -3.74 5.36 26.40
C GLY A 57 -3.69 4.30 25.30
N THR A 58 -2.52 4.10 24.68
CA THR A 58 -2.27 3.04 23.69
C THR A 58 -0.80 2.65 23.69
N SER A 59 -0.53 1.34 23.82
CA SER A 59 0.82 0.77 23.70
C SER A 59 1.09 0.18 22.31
N TYR A 60 0.21 0.45 21.34
CA TYR A 60 0.38 -0.05 19.98
C TYR A 60 1.53 0.66 19.27
N ALA A 61 2.58 -0.07 18.89
CA ALA A 61 3.78 0.53 18.29
C ALA A 61 3.48 1.28 16.99
N GLY A 62 2.44 0.86 16.25
CA GLY A 62 2.03 1.48 14.99
C GLY A 62 1.70 2.96 15.10
N GLU A 63 1.28 3.46 16.27
CA GLU A 63 0.97 4.89 16.47
C GLU A 63 2.21 5.78 16.30
N MET A 64 3.37 5.33 16.79
CA MET A 64 4.63 6.06 16.60
C MET A 64 5.02 6.10 15.12
N LYS A 65 4.92 4.96 14.42
CA LYS A 65 5.24 4.85 12.99
C LYS A 65 4.33 5.75 12.16
N LYS A 66 3.01 5.55 12.28
CA LYS A 66 2.03 6.27 11.46
C LYS A 66 1.91 7.75 11.84
N GLY A 67 2.23 8.13 13.07
CA GLY A 67 2.37 9.52 13.46
C GLY A 67 3.51 10.23 12.70
N VAL A 68 4.70 9.63 12.61
CA VAL A 68 5.80 10.15 11.77
C VAL A 68 5.36 10.23 10.31
N PHE A 69 4.69 9.21 9.81
CA PHE A 69 4.21 9.19 8.43
C PHE A 69 3.21 10.32 8.13
N GLY A 70 2.25 10.58 9.02
CA GLY A 70 1.31 11.70 8.89
C GLY A 70 2.02 13.06 8.89
N ILE A 71 3.07 13.22 9.72
CA ILE A 71 3.93 14.41 9.72
C ILE A 71 4.65 14.57 8.37
N MET A 72 5.18 13.49 7.80
CA MET A 72 5.82 13.49 6.47
C MET A 72 4.82 13.81 5.36
N HIS A 73 3.61 13.26 5.42
CA HIS A 73 2.54 13.61 4.48
C HIS A 73 2.16 15.09 4.53
N TYR A 74 2.30 15.78 5.67
CA TYR A 74 2.09 17.23 5.75
C TYR A 74 3.26 18.04 5.17
N TYR A 75 4.49 17.73 5.57
CA TYR A 75 5.65 18.56 5.25
C TYR A 75 6.24 18.32 3.87
N MET A 76 6.23 17.08 3.36
CA MET A 76 6.86 16.77 2.08
C MET A 76 6.19 17.47 0.90
N PRO A 77 4.83 17.49 0.77
CA PRO A 77 4.19 18.23 -0.31
C PRO A 77 4.54 19.72 -0.31
N LYS A 78 4.60 20.35 0.87
CA LYS A 78 5.02 21.76 1.03
C LYS A 78 6.46 22.03 0.61
N ARG A 79 7.28 20.98 0.51
CA ARG A 79 8.68 21.01 0.05
C ARG A 79 8.83 20.51 -1.39
N GLY A 80 7.74 20.30 -2.13
CA GLY A 80 7.77 19.79 -3.52
C GLY A 80 8.06 18.29 -3.64
N ALA A 81 7.99 17.54 -2.53
CA ALA A 81 8.23 16.11 -2.51
C ALA A 81 6.93 15.33 -2.23
N LEU A 82 6.70 14.26 -2.98
CA LEU A 82 5.48 13.46 -2.82
C LEU A 82 5.71 12.39 -1.76
N SER A 83 5.02 12.48 -0.63
CA SER A 83 4.95 11.39 0.37
C SER A 83 3.93 10.34 -0.08
N MET A 84 4.27 9.06 0.06
CA MET A 84 3.55 7.94 -0.54
C MET A 84 3.41 6.77 0.44
N HIS A 85 2.21 6.21 0.52
CA HIS A 85 1.92 4.97 1.26
C HIS A 85 2.07 3.76 0.33
N CYS A 86 3.31 3.32 0.15
CA CYS A 86 3.68 2.33 -0.84
C CYS A 86 4.91 1.54 -0.41
N SER A 87 5.05 0.31 -0.92
CA SER A 87 6.35 -0.35 -0.97
C SER A 87 7.12 0.12 -2.21
N ALA A 88 8.44 -0.04 -2.18
CA ALA A 88 9.30 0.26 -3.32
C ALA A 88 10.44 -0.76 -3.44
N ASN A 89 10.80 -1.08 -4.67
CA ASN A 89 11.98 -1.87 -4.97
C ASN A 89 12.69 -1.35 -6.24
N VAL A 90 13.93 -1.81 -6.44
CA VAL A 90 14.77 -1.39 -7.55
C VAL A 90 15.37 -2.60 -8.26
N GLY A 91 15.31 -2.59 -9.59
CA GLY A 91 15.95 -3.61 -10.42
C GLY A 91 17.46 -3.40 -10.51
N THR A 92 18.15 -4.33 -11.18
CA THR A 92 19.61 -4.28 -11.36
C THR A 92 20.07 -3.07 -12.16
N ASP A 93 19.21 -2.56 -13.04
CA ASP A 93 19.50 -1.41 -13.92
C ASP A 93 19.14 -0.07 -13.26
N GLY A 94 18.74 -0.08 -11.98
CA GLY A 94 18.35 1.11 -11.23
C GLY A 94 16.91 1.56 -11.46
N ASP A 95 16.12 0.80 -12.23
CA ASP A 95 14.70 1.04 -12.47
C ASP A 95 13.90 0.85 -11.18
N THR A 96 13.31 1.92 -10.65
CA THR A 96 12.52 1.86 -9.42
C THR A 96 11.06 1.55 -9.75
N THR A 97 10.42 0.70 -8.95
CA THR A 97 8.98 0.43 -9.00
C THR A 97 8.35 0.76 -7.66
N ILE A 98 7.24 1.50 -7.71
CA ILE A 98 6.42 1.83 -6.54
C ILE A 98 5.16 0.97 -6.55
N LEU A 99 4.79 0.39 -5.42
CA LEU A 99 3.55 -0.39 -5.27
C LEU A 99 2.68 0.20 -4.17
N PHE A 100 1.59 0.84 -4.58
CA PHE A 100 0.51 1.27 -3.69
C PHE A 100 -0.51 0.15 -3.47
N GLY A 101 -1.22 0.22 -2.35
CA GLY A 101 -2.28 -0.72 -2.01
C GLY A 101 -2.57 -0.67 -0.51
N LEU A 102 -3.68 -1.24 -0.06
CA LEU A 102 -3.95 -1.38 1.38
C LEU A 102 -3.33 -2.66 1.95
N SER A 103 -3.58 -2.91 3.24
CA SER A 103 -3.25 -4.19 3.87
C SER A 103 -3.96 -5.34 3.13
N GLY A 104 -3.26 -6.45 2.90
CA GLY A 104 -3.83 -7.65 2.26
C GLY A 104 -3.92 -7.62 0.73
N THR A 105 -3.54 -6.53 0.06
CA THR A 105 -3.49 -6.43 -1.41
C THR A 105 -2.18 -6.96 -2.02
N GLY A 106 -1.25 -7.43 -1.20
CA GLY A 106 0.00 -8.04 -1.67
C GLY A 106 1.20 -7.10 -1.80
N LYS A 107 1.14 -5.83 -1.35
CA LYS A 107 2.29 -4.89 -1.40
C LYS A 107 3.61 -5.52 -0.95
N THR A 108 3.65 -6.05 0.28
CA THR A 108 4.86 -6.62 0.90
C THR A 108 5.34 -7.86 0.15
N THR A 109 4.42 -8.75 -0.20
CA THR A 109 4.72 -10.00 -0.93
C THR A 109 5.25 -9.76 -2.35
N LEU A 110 4.76 -8.69 -3.01
CA LEU A 110 5.15 -8.32 -4.37
C LEU A 110 6.39 -7.42 -4.42
N SER A 111 6.65 -6.63 -3.37
CA SER A 111 7.89 -5.86 -3.27
C SER A 111 9.10 -6.73 -2.93
N SER A 112 8.90 -7.81 -2.18
CA SER A 112 9.91 -8.83 -1.88
C SER A 112 10.10 -9.79 -3.05
N ASP A 113 10.58 -9.25 -4.16
CA ASP A 113 10.93 -9.97 -5.38
C ASP A 113 12.41 -10.39 -5.31
N PRO A 114 12.76 -11.69 -5.46
CA PRO A 114 14.15 -12.13 -5.44
C PRO A 114 15.02 -11.51 -6.54
N LYS A 115 14.44 -10.98 -7.63
CA LYS A 115 15.15 -10.32 -8.73
C LYS A 115 15.43 -8.84 -8.49
N ARG A 116 14.88 -8.26 -7.42
CA ARG A 116 14.92 -6.81 -7.16
C ARG A 116 15.35 -6.56 -5.73
N LEU A 117 15.98 -5.42 -5.48
CA LEU A 117 16.36 -5.01 -4.13
C LEU A 117 15.23 -4.20 -3.51
N LEU A 118 14.75 -4.60 -2.33
CA LEU A 118 13.76 -3.87 -1.55
C LEU A 118 14.33 -2.51 -1.12
N ILE A 119 13.61 -1.42 -1.37
CA ILE A 119 13.92 -0.10 -0.80
C ILE A 119 13.19 0.06 0.55
N GLY A 120 11.93 -0.34 0.60
CA GLY A 120 11.09 -0.32 1.81
C GLY A 120 9.73 -0.93 1.55
N ASP A 121 8.99 -1.27 2.61
CA ASP A 121 7.72 -2.00 2.52
C ASP A 121 6.45 -1.14 2.63
N ASP A 122 6.55 0.12 3.07
CA ASP A 122 5.33 0.85 3.44
C ASP A 122 5.33 2.38 3.20
N GLU A 123 6.44 3.10 3.44
CA GLU A 123 6.43 4.57 3.49
C GLU A 123 7.60 5.20 2.74
N HIS A 124 7.33 5.93 1.66
CA HIS A 124 8.37 6.51 0.80
C HIS A 124 8.09 7.97 0.44
N VAL A 125 9.13 8.67 0.03
CA VAL A 125 9.05 10.02 -0.53
C VAL A 125 9.70 10.06 -1.90
N TRP A 126 9.00 10.61 -2.90
CA TRP A 126 9.55 10.92 -4.22
C TRP A 126 9.89 12.40 -4.32
N THR A 127 11.19 12.69 -4.33
CA THR A 127 11.76 14.04 -4.45
C THR A 127 11.93 14.46 -5.91
N ASP A 128 12.67 15.53 -6.18
CA ASP A 128 13.09 15.89 -7.53
C ASP A 128 14.27 15.07 -8.06
N THR A 129 14.93 14.27 -7.21
CA THR A 129 16.15 13.54 -7.58
C THR A 129 16.08 12.03 -7.35
N ASN A 130 15.20 11.56 -6.47
CA ASN A 130 15.18 10.15 -6.04
C ASN A 130 13.86 9.77 -5.36
N VAL A 131 13.75 8.49 -5.04
CA VAL A 131 12.82 7.97 -4.04
C VAL A 131 13.62 7.51 -2.83
N PHE A 132 13.16 7.83 -1.62
CA PHE A 132 13.77 7.32 -0.39
C PHE A 132 12.73 6.75 0.56
N ASN A 133 13.15 5.75 1.35
CA ASN A 133 12.35 5.17 2.43
C ASN A 133 12.34 6.10 3.65
N ILE A 134 11.18 6.35 4.24
CA ILE A 134 11.04 7.11 5.49
C ILE A 134 11.55 6.28 6.68
N GLU A 135 11.49 4.95 6.58
CA GLU A 135 11.72 4.01 7.64
C GLU A 135 13.16 3.44 7.66
N GLY A 136 13.56 2.88 8.80
CA GLY A 136 14.81 2.13 8.98
C GLY A 136 14.60 0.62 9.13
N GLY A 137 13.38 0.13 8.89
CA GLY A 137 13.02 -1.28 8.99
C GLY A 137 11.55 -1.52 8.72
N CYS A 138 11.14 -2.77 8.70
CA CYS A 138 9.77 -3.14 8.35
C CYS A 138 8.92 -3.41 9.59
N TYR A 139 7.60 -3.32 9.44
CA TYR A 139 6.62 -3.63 10.47
C TYR A 139 5.52 -4.55 9.91
N ALA A 140 5.94 -5.78 9.63
CA ALA A 140 5.14 -6.76 8.90
C ALA A 140 4.09 -7.43 9.79
N LYS A 141 2.98 -7.87 9.17
CA LYS A 141 2.03 -8.79 9.80
C LYS A 141 2.71 -10.14 10.07
N ALA A 142 2.34 -10.75 11.19
CA ALA A 142 2.92 -12.00 11.65
C ALA A 142 1.93 -13.17 11.64
N ASP A 143 0.64 -12.91 11.42
CA ASP A 143 -0.39 -13.95 11.43
C ASP A 143 -0.18 -14.95 10.28
N GLY A 144 -0.02 -16.22 10.65
CA GLY A 144 0.31 -17.29 9.71
C GLY A 144 1.69 -17.17 9.06
N LEU A 145 2.58 -16.30 9.53
CA LEU A 145 3.92 -16.18 8.95
C LEU A 145 4.63 -17.55 8.95
N SER A 146 5.16 -17.93 7.80
CA SER A 146 5.84 -19.21 7.62
C SER A 146 6.95 -19.07 6.59
N ARG A 147 8.07 -19.76 6.81
CA ARG A 147 9.22 -19.73 5.90
C ARG A 147 8.87 -20.19 4.48
N ALA A 148 7.90 -21.10 4.33
CA ALA A 148 7.46 -21.59 3.04
C ALA A 148 6.73 -20.54 2.20
N ARG A 149 5.97 -19.64 2.85
CA ARG A 149 5.21 -18.58 2.16
C ARG A 149 6.04 -17.31 1.99
N GLU A 150 6.74 -16.89 3.03
CA GLU A 150 7.45 -15.61 3.09
C GLU A 150 8.84 -15.79 3.74
N PRO A 151 9.80 -16.42 3.02
CA PRO A 151 11.09 -16.79 3.59
C PRO A 151 11.91 -15.60 4.07
N ASP A 152 11.93 -14.49 3.33
CA ASP A 152 12.73 -13.31 3.70
C ASP A 152 12.23 -12.64 4.98
N ILE A 153 10.90 -12.54 5.14
CA ILE A 153 10.28 -11.97 6.35
C ILE A 153 10.49 -12.91 7.53
N PHE A 154 10.30 -14.22 7.34
CA PHE A 154 10.50 -15.22 8.39
C PHE A 154 11.96 -15.23 8.88
N ASP A 155 12.93 -15.22 7.96
CA ASP A 155 14.36 -15.25 8.29
C ASP A 155 14.85 -13.90 8.85
N ALA A 156 14.11 -12.81 8.63
CA ALA A 156 14.37 -11.50 9.25
C ALA A 156 14.00 -11.45 10.74
N VAL A 157 13.17 -12.38 11.23
CA VAL A 157 12.82 -12.48 12.67
C VAL A 157 13.95 -13.20 13.43
N LYS A 158 15.01 -12.44 13.72
CA LYS A 158 16.18 -12.85 14.50
C LYS A 158 16.52 -11.79 15.56
N PHE A 159 17.57 -11.99 16.35
CA PHE A 159 17.98 -11.03 17.39
C PHE A 159 18.03 -9.59 16.85
N GLY A 160 17.41 -8.65 17.57
CA GLY A 160 17.17 -7.28 17.11
C GLY A 160 15.75 -7.02 16.60
N ALA A 161 15.02 -8.07 16.20
CA ALA A 161 13.59 -8.00 15.90
C ALA A 161 12.73 -7.99 17.17
N ILE A 162 11.53 -7.44 17.05
CA ILE A 162 10.48 -7.42 18.09
C ILE A 162 9.25 -8.13 17.52
N VAL A 163 8.63 -8.98 18.33
CA VAL A 163 7.32 -9.57 18.04
C VAL A 163 6.27 -8.96 18.95
N GLU A 164 5.14 -8.56 18.39
CA GLU A 164 4.07 -7.84 19.08
C GLU A 164 2.78 -8.65 19.03
N ASN A 165 2.22 -8.89 20.21
CA ASN A 165 0.99 -9.67 20.43
C ASN A 165 1.02 -11.13 19.93
N THR A 166 2.20 -11.69 19.65
CA THR A 166 2.37 -13.12 19.34
C THR A 166 2.48 -13.97 20.62
N ARG A 167 2.11 -15.24 20.52
CA ARG A 167 2.36 -16.24 21.57
C ARG A 167 3.52 -17.17 21.21
N TYR A 168 3.98 -17.93 22.19
CA TYR A 168 5.02 -18.93 22.01
C TYR A 168 4.44 -20.33 22.23
N ARG A 169 5.02 -21.32 21.56
CA ARG A 169 4.76 -22.75 21.77
C ARG A 169 6.06 -23.49 22.04
N GLU A 170 5.93 -24.68 22.61
CA GLU A 170 7.00 -25.66 22.66
C GLU A 170 6.92 -26.55 21.41
N VAL A 171 8.06 -26.81 20.81
CA VAL A 171 8.23 -27.83 19.76
C VAL A 171 9.42 -28.70 20.15
N GLU A 172 9.46 -29.95 19.69
CA GLU A 172 10.43 -30.95 20.14
C GLU A 172 11.87 -30.39 20.27
N GLY A 173 12.36 -30.29 21.51
CA GLY A 173 13.71 -29.80 21.83
C GLY A 173 13.91 -28.27 21.83
N GLN A 174 12.86 -27.46 21.61
CA GLN A 174 12.93 -25.99 21.62
C GLN A 174 11.81 -25.36 22.46
N GLN A 175 12.22 -24.60 23.48
CA GLN A 175 11.33 -23.75 24.26
C GLN A 175 11.23 -22.35 23.62
N ARG A 176 10.05 -21.74 23.67
CA ARG A 176 9.77 -20.37 23.17
C ARG A 176 9.87 -20.20 21.64
N VAL A 177 9.36 -21.17 20.87
CA VAL A 177 9.19 -20.98 19.43
C VAL A 177 7.95 -20.11 19.19
N ILE A 178 8.07 -19.06 18.38
CA ILE A 178 6.94 -18.17 18.07
C ILE A 178 5.85 -18.98 17.37
N ASN A 179 4.62 -18.87 17.87
CA ASN A 179 3.44 -19.48 17.28
C ASN A 179 2.70 -18.45 16.43
N TYR A 180 3.09 -18.33 15.16
CA TYR A 180 2.49 -17.38 14.21
C TYR A 180 1.01 -17.67 13.88
N ASP A 181 0.55 -18.89 14.15
CA ASP A 181 -0.85 -19.29 13.96
C ASP A 181 -1.75 -18.90 15.16
N ASP A 182 -1.15 -18.51 16.29
CA ASP A 182 -1.90 -18.08 17.47
C ASP A 182 -2.27 -16.60 17.39
N ILE A 183 -3.53 -16.38 17.00
CA ILE A 183 -4.18 -15.07 16.91
C ILE A 183 -5.16 -14.83 18.07
N SER A 184 -5.04 -15.56 19.19
CA SER A 184 -5.98 -15.48 20.32
C SER A 184 -6.09 -14.09 20.95
N LEU A 185 -5.02 -13.29 20.87
CA LEU A 185 -5.04 -11.89 21.28
C LEU A 185 -5.63 -10.98 20.20
N THR A 186 -5.18 -11.16 18.96
CA THR A 186 -5.53 -10.33 17.81
C THR A 186 -5.04 -11.01 16.52
N PRO A 187 -5.73 -10.86 15.38
CA PRO A 187 -5.20 -11.22 14.07
C PRO A 187 -4.15 -10.23 13.56
N ASN A 188 -4.00 -9.06 14.20
CA ASN A 188 -3.00 -8.06 13.83
C ASN A 188 -1.71 -8.26 14.63
N THR A 189 -1.25 -9.52 14.75
CA THR A 189 0.07 -9.79 15.29
C THR A 189 1.13 -9.22 14.35
N ARG A 190 2.24 -8.74 14.90
CA ARG A 190 3.25 -8.02 14.14
C ARG A 190 4.65 -8.49 14.46
N VAL A 191 5.54 -8.35 13.49
CA VAL A 191 6.99 -8.42 13.67
C VAL A 191 7.63 -7.14 13.15
N CYS A 192 8.54 -6.58 13.92
CA CYS A 192 9.30 -5.40 13.58
C CYS A 192 10.78 -5.78 13.52
N TYR A 193 11.45 -5.47 12.43
CA TYR A 193 12.88 -5.76 12.26
C TYR A 193 13.59 -4.64 11.50
N PRO A 194 14.89 -4.41 11.76
CA PRO A 194 15.72 -3.50 10.95
C PRO A 194 15.75 -3.92 9.48
N LEU A 195 15.88 -2.94 8.59
CA LEU A 195 15.83 -3.20 7.14
C LEU A 195 16.96 -4.14 6.68
N GLU A 196 18.14 -4.03 7.32
CA GLU A 196 19.32 -4.90 7.13
C GLU A 196 19.09 -6.38 7.48
N HIS A 197 17.97 -6.73 8.13
CA HIS A 197 17.61 -8.13 8.35
C HIS A 197 17.13 -8.81 7.06
N ILE A 198 16.60 -8.05 6.10
CA ILE A 198 16.20 -8.54 4.79
C ILE A 198 17.45 -8.77 3.93
N ARG A 199 17.54 -9.94 3.30
CA ARG A 199 18.71 -10.32 2.50
C ARG A 199 18.85 -9.50 1.22
N ASN A 200 17.76 -9.33 0.48
CA ASN A 200 17.71 -8.63 -0.79
C ASN A 200 17.24 -7.18 -0.60
N VAL A 201 18.02 -6.40 0.13
CA VAL A 201 17.69 -5.00 0.46
C VAL A 201 18.67 -4.04 -0.18
N LYS A 202 18.17 -2.87 -0.59
CA LYS A 202 18.96 -1.74 -1.02
C LYS A 202 19.35 -0.88 0.19
N LEU A 203 20.66 -0.77 0.44
CA LEU A 203 21.25 0.16 1.43
C LEU A 203 22.26 1.10 0.73
N PRO A 204 22.22 2.43 0.95
CA PRO A 204 21.13 3.16 1.62
C PRO A 204 19.80 2.96 0.90
N ALA A 205 18.68 3.08 1.63
CA ALA A 205 17.32 2.84 1.15
C ALA A 205 16.80 3.97 0.24
N ILE A 206 17.53 4.18 -0.87
CA ILE A 206 17.32 5.23 -1.86
C ILE A 206 17.35 4.58 -3.25
N GLY A 207 16.29 4.79 -4.01
CA GLY A 207 16.15 4.42 -5.42
C GLY A 207 16.19 5.63 -6.35
N GLY A 208 16.27 5.38 -7.65
CA GLY A 208 16.14 6.41 -8.67
C GLY A 208 14.69 6.89 -8.84
N HIS A 209 14.43 7.62 -9.92
CA HIS A 209 13.05 7.91 -10.30
C HIS A 209 12.30 6.63 -10.67
N PRO A 210 11.04 6.46 -10.24
CA PRO A 210 10.20 5.35 -10.65
C PRO A 210 10.03 5.30 -12.16
N LYS A 211 10.24 4.11 -12.74
CA LYS A 211 9.84 3.79 -14.11
C LYS A 211 8.38 3.30 -14.15
N ASN A 212 7.95 2.65 -13.07
CA ASN A 212 6.61 2.07 -12.94
C ASN A 212 5.99 2.44 -11.58
N ILE A 213 4.71 2.82 -11.62
CA ILE A 213 3.84 3.00 -10.47
C ILE A 213 2.72 1.98 -10.56
N ILE A 214 2.54 1.18 -9.53
CA ILE A 214 1.56 0.10 -9.47
C ILE A 214 0.52 0.42 -8.41
N PHE A 215 -0.75 0.41 -8.80
CA PHE A 215 -1.88 0.42 -7.88
C PHE A 215 -2.41 -1.01 -7.72
N LEU A 216 -2.25 -1.58 -6.52
CA LEU A 216 -2.77 -2.90 -6.20
C LEU A 216 -4.20 -2.78 -5.64
N THR A 217 -5.14 -3.44 -6.30
CA THR A 217 -6.52 -3.56 -5.82
C THR A 217 -6.85 -5.03 -5.58
N CYS A 218 -7.50 -5.35 -4.47
CA CYS A 218 -8.09 -6.67 -4.28
C CYS A 218 -9.58 -6.57 -4.61
N ASP A 219 -9.94 -6.69 -5.89
CA ASP A 219 -11.33 -6.63 -6.31
C ASP A 219 -12.04 -7.96 -6.04
N ALA A 220 -12.81 -8.05 -4.95
CA ALA A 220 -13.57 -9.24 -4.62
C ALA A 220 -14.84 -9.42 -5.45
N PHE A 221 -15.20 -8.43 -6.27
CA PHE A 221 -16.37 -8.49 -7.15
C PHE A 221 -16.04 -9.07 -8.52
N GLY A 222 -14.75 -9.26 -8.85
CA GLY A 222 -14.31 -9.92 -10.08
C GLY A 222 -14.56 -9.11 -11.37
N VAL A 223 -14.69 -7.79 -11.24
CA VAL A 223 -14.98 -6.86 -12.33
C VAL A 223 -13.69 -6.34 -12.96
N MET A 224 -12.71 -5.96 -12.13
CA MET A 224 -11.48 -5.34 -12.58
C MET A 224 -10.60 -6.35 -13.34
N PRO A 225 -9.99 -5.94 -14.48
CA PRO A 225 -9.08 -6.80 -15.23
C PRO A 225 -7.82 -7.09 -14.41
N PRO A 226 -7.10 -8.19 -14.71
CA PRO A 226 -5.84 -8.54 -14.04
C PRO A 226 -4.83 -7.39 -14.02
N VAL A 227 -4.74 -6.65 -15.14
CA VAL A 227 -3.86 -5.50 -15.28
C VAL A 227 -4.46 -4.47 -16.23
N SER A 228 -4.20 -3.19 -15.99
CA SER A 228 -4.51 -2.11 -16.92
C SER A 228 -3.43 -1.03 -16.88
N LYS A 229 -3.17 -0.41 -18.02
CA LYS A 229 -2.38 0.82 -18.11
C LYS A 229 -3.32 2.01 -17.92
N LEU A 230 -2.92 2.94 -17.05
CA LEU A 230 -3.72 4.13 -16.75
C LEU A 230 -3.15 5.35 -17.45
N ASP A 231 -4.03 6.15 -18.04
CA ASP A 231 -3.70 7.52 -18.46
C ASP A 231 -3.67 8.47 -17.23
N PRO A 232 -3.12 9.69 -17.34
CA PRO A 232 -2.93 10.58 -16.18
C PRO A 232 -4.21 10.87 -15.38
N GLU A 233 -5.33 11.12 -16.05
CA GLU A 233 -6.63 11.37 -15.41
C GLU A 233 -7.13 10.12 -14.67
N GLN A 234 -6.96 8.94 -15.27
CA GLN A 234 -7.29 7.67 -14.64
C GLN A 234 -6.37 7.38 -13.45
N ALA A 235 -5.08 7.69 -13.56
CA ALA A 235 -4.14 7.54 -12.47
C ALA A 235 -4.56 8.40 -11.27
N MET A 236 -4.89 9.68 -11.49
CA MET A 236 -5.39 10.56 -10.42
C MET A 236 -6.72 10.05 -9.84
N TYR A 237 -7.69 9.69 -10.68
CA TYR A 237 -9.00 9.21 -10.23
C TYR A 237 -8.90 7.93 -9.40
N HIS A 238 -8.15 6.93 -9.87
CA HIS A 238 -7.97 5.67 -9.16
C HIS A 238 -7.09 5.83 -7.91
N PHE A 239 -6.15 6.76 -7.91
CA PHE A 239 -5.34 7.09 -6.73
C PHE A 239 -6.19 7.74 -5.63
N ILE A 240 -7.00 8.75 -5.96
CA ILE A 240 -7.94 9.40 -5.03
C ILE A 240 -9.03 8.42 -4.58
N SER A 241 -9.48 7.52 -5.45
CA SER A 241 -10.45 6.49 -5.07
C SER A 241 -9.85 5.49 -4.08
N GLY A 242 -8.63 5.00 -4.35
CA GLY A 242 -7.94 4.01 -3.52
C GLY A 242 -8.78 2.76 -3.27
N TYR A 243 -9.40 2.24 -4.33
CA TYR A 243 -10.33 1.12 -4.26
C TYR A 243 -9.64 -0.22 -3.96
N THR A 244 -10.21 -0.97 -3.01
CA THR A 244 -9.91 -2.39 -2.78
C THR A 244 -11.07 -3.07 -2.06
N SER A 245 -10.94 -4.36 -1.74
CA SER A 245 -11.84 -5.06 -0.83
C SER A 245 -11.07 -5.63 0.37
N LYS A 246 -11.69 -5.58 1.55
CA LYS A 246 -11.33 -6.39 2.70
C LYS A 246 -11.89 -7.78 2.48
N VAL A 247 -11.04 -8.80 2.58
CA VAL A 247 -11.43 -10.18 2.28
C VAL A 247 -11.70 -10.92 3.58
N ALA A 248 -12.69 -11.83 3.57
CA ALA A 248 -12.96 -12.71 4.67
C ALA A 248 -11.70 -13.47 5.14
N GLY A 249 -11.46 -13.48 6.45
CA GLY A 249 -10.29 -14.11 7.07
C GLY A 249 -9.01 -13.25 7.13
N THR A 250 -9.03 -12.01 6.63
CA THR A 250 -7.89 -11.07 6.76
C THR A 250 -8.10 -9.99 7.84
N GLU A 251 -9.32 -9.82 8.34
CA GLU A 251 -9.73 -8.92 9.42
C GLU A 251 -10.84 -9.55 10.29
N ILE A 252 -10.85 -9.28 11.62
CA ILE A 252 -11.91 -9.77 12.54
C ILE A 252 -13.28 -9.30 12.06
N GLY A 253 -14.26 -10.20 12.02
CA GLY A 253 -15.67 -9.89 11.77
C GLY A 253 -16.04 -9.75 10.29
N VAL A 254 -15.07 -9.85 9.37
CA VAL A 254 -15.34 -9.87 7.93
C VAL A 254 -15.60 -11.31 7.50
N THR A 255 -16.87 -11.67 7.31
CA THR A 255 -17.30 -12.99 6.80
C THR A 255 -17.56 -12.98 5.29
N GLU A 256 -17.84 -11.80 4.73
CA GLU A 256 -18.02 -11.56 3.30
C GLU A 256 -17.13 -10.40 2.86
N PRO A 257 -16.65 -10.37 1.62
CA PRO A 257 -15.79 -9.29 1.16
C PRO A 257 -16.48 -7.92 1.27
N GLN A 258 -15.80 -6.99 1.93
CA GLN A 258 -16.29 -5.63 2.09
C GLN A 258 -15.49 -4.69 1.21
N MET A 259 -16.20 -3.96 0.34
CA MET A 259 -15.62 -2.89 -0.44
C MET A 259 -15.03 -1.81 0.48
N THR A 260 -13.86 -1.28 0.11
CA THR A 260 -13.21 -0.19 0.83
C THR A 260 -12.60 0.78 -0.18
N PHE A 261 -12.84 2.06 0.04
CA PHE A 261 -12.14 3.15 -0.62
C PHE A 261 -11.29 3.85 0.43
N SER A 262 -10.02 4.07 0.13
CA SER A 262 -9.11 4.78 1.01
C SER A 262 -8.22 5.66 0.15
N ALA A 263 -8.57 6.94 0.08
CA ALA A 263 -7.88 7.90 -0.76
C ALA A 263 -6.34 7.83 -0.65
N CYS A 264 -5.69 7.92 -1.80
CA CYS A 264 -4.24 7.76 -1.98
C CYS A 264 -3.69 6.43 -1.43
N PHE A 265 -4.55 5.41 -1.29
CA PHE A 265 -4.28 4.15 -0.61
C PHE A 265 -3.79 4.33 0.85
N GLY A 266 -4.16 5.43 1.51
CA GLY A 266 -3.62 5.80 2.82
C GLY A 266 -4.43 6.88 3.54
N GLU A 267 -5.75 6.93 3.33
CA GLU A 267 -6.62 8.05 3.76
C GLU A 267 -6.44 8.45 5.23
N ALA A 268 -6.28 7.47 6.11
CA ALA A 268 -6.11 7.67 7.56
C ALA A 268 -4.88 8.53 7.93
N PHE A 269 -3.95 8.72 6.99
CA PHE A 269 -2.68 9.42 7.21
C PHE A 269 -2.57 10.71 6.39
N LEU A 270 -3.64 11.14 5.69
CA LEU A 270 -3.63 12.33 4.84
C LEU A 270 -4.09 13.58 5.61
N PRO A 271 -3.20 14.53 5.93
CA PRO A 271 -3.56 15.82 6.52
C PRO A 271 -4.02 16.87 5.50
N LEU A 272 -3.88 16.60 4.19
CA LEU A 272 -4.25 17.51 3.10
C LEU A 272 -5.29 16.83 2.19
N HIS A 273 -5.98 17.62 1.36
CA HIS A 273 -6.93 17.10 0.39
C HIS A 273 -6.25 16.07 -0.55
N PRO A 274 -6.86 14.90 -0.84
CA PRO A 274 -6.25 13.85 -1.66
C PRO A 274 -5.76 14.32 -3.03
N TYR A 275 -6.45 15.30 -3.63
CA TYR A 275 -6.06 15.85 -4.92
C TYR A 275 -4.64 16.43 -4.94
N VAL A 276 -4.18 17.02 -3.82
CA VAL A 276 -2.80 17.56 -3.71
C VAL A 276 -1.77 16.47 -4.00
N TYR A 277 -1.96 15.27 -3.44
CA TYR A 277 -1.04 14.16 -3.66
C TYR A 277 -1.20 13.55 -5.05
N ALA A 278 -2.43 13.53 -5.59
CA ALA A 278 -2.72 13.00 -6.92
C ALA A 278 -2.12 13.86 -8.04
N GLU A 279 -2.25 15.18 -7.94
CA GLU A 279 -1.66 16.15 -8.86
C GLU A 279 -0.13 16.01 -8.85
N MET A 280 0.49 16.01 -7.68
CA MET A 280 1.94 15.80 -7.55
C MET A 280 2.40 14.45 -8.12
N LEU A 281 1.61 13.38 -7.97
CA LEU A 281 1.91 12.09 -8.59
C LEU A 281 1.86 12.17 -10.11
N ALA A 282 0.82 12.78 -10.67
CA ALA A 282 0.66 12.95 -12.11
C ALA A 282 1.81 13.78 -12.72
N GLU A 283 2.14 14.92 -12.11
CA GLU A 283 3.25 15.78 -12.55
C GLU A 283 4.60 15.04 -12.53
N LYS A 284 4.87 14.28 -11.47
CA LYS A 284 6.11 13.49 -11.38
C LYS A 284 6.14 12.34 -12.39
N CYS A 285 5.01 11.67 -12.60
CA CYS A 285 4.89 10.64 -13.63
C CYS A 285 5.15 11.20 -15.03
N GLU A 286 4.58 12.36 -15.37
CA GLU A 286 4.81 13.02 -16.64
C GLU A 286 6.28 13.44 -16.81
N LYS A 287 6.82 14.17 -15.83
CA LYS A 287 8.21 14.67 -15.83
C LYS A 287 9.24 13.55 -16.01
N HIS A 288 9.01 12.40 -15.37
CA HIS A 288 9.94 11.28 -15.37
C HIS A 288 9.52 10.12 -16.30
N LYS A 289 8.44 10.30 -17.07
CA LYS A 289 7.88 9.29 -17.98
C LYS A 289 7.57 7.96 -17.27
N ALA A 290 7.15 8.03 -16.00
CA ALA A 290 6.75 6.87 -15.24
C ALA A 290 5.40 6.36 -15.73
N LYS A 291 5.27 5.04 -15.88
CA LYS A 291 4.05 4.38 -16.37
C LYS A 291 3.21 3.96 -15.16
N VAL A 292 1.91 4.25 -15.20
CA VAL A 292 0.98 3.89 -14.11
C VAL A 292 0.16 2.67 -14.52
N TRP A 293 0.10 1.69 -13.63
CA TRP A 293 -0.59 0.42 -13.84
C TRP A 293 -1.56 0.14 -12.69
N LEU A 294 -2.73 -0.39 -13.00
CA LEU A 294 -3.67 -0.95 -12.04
C LEU A 294 -3.60 -2.47 -12.12
N ILE A 295 -3.30 -3.16 -11.02
CA ILE A 295 -3.24 -4.63 -10.95
C ILE A 295 -4.30 -5.13 -9.98
N ASN A 296 -5.18 -6.01 -10.48
CA ASN A 296 -6.13 -6.72 -9.65
C ASN A 296 -5.45 -7.97 -9.04
N THR A 297 -5.34 -7.99 -7.72
CA THR A 297 -4.87 -9.14 -6.91
C THR A 297 -6.02 -9.90 -6.24
N GLY A 298 -7.26 -9.53 -6.59
CA GLY A 298 -8.52 -10.08 -6.11
C GLY A 298 -9.02 -11.20 -7.00
N TRP A 299 -10.32 -11.18 -7.29
CA TRP A 299 -11.04 -12.27 -7.95
C TRP A 299 -11.08 -12.10 -9.47
N VAL A 300 -11.15 -13.23 -10.16
CA VAL A 300 -11.37 -13.36 -11.61
C VAL A 300 -12.41 -14.45 -11.89
N ARG A 301 -12.99 -14.46 -13.10
CA ARG A 301 -14.03 -15.41 -13.55
C ARG A 301 -15.34 -15.35 -12.74
N GLY A 302 -15.57 -14.27 -12.01
CA GLY A 302 -16.71 -14.08 -11.11
C GLY A 302 -16.30 -13.38 -9.82
N GLY A 303 -17.27 -12.82 -9.09
CA GLY A 303 -17.05 -12.34 -7.73
C GLY A 303 -16.83 -13.47 -6.72
N HIS A 304 -16.54 -13.12 -5.48
CA HIS A 304 -16.38 -14.07 -4.37
C HIS A 304 -17.56 -15.05 -4.26
N GLY A 305 -17.27 -16.34 -4.15
CA GLY A 305 -18.25 -17.43 -4.14
C GLY A 305 -18.53 -18.03 -5.53
N VAL A 306 -18.17 -17.34 -6.61
CA VAL A 306 -18.30 -17.83 -8.00
C VAL A 306 -16.93 -17.98 -8.65
N GLY A 307 -16.15 -16.89 -8.65
CA GLY A 307 -14.79 -16.87 -9.18
C GLY A 307 -13.76 -17.34 -8.17
N HIS A 308 -12.48 -17.20 -8.54
CA HIS A 308 -11.36 -17.49 -7.64
C HIS A 308 -10.39 -16.30 -7.59
N ARG A 309 -9.61 -16.24 -6.51
CA ARG A 309 -8.57 -15.23 -6.37
C ARG A 309 -7.45 -15.46 -7.40
N MET A 310 -6.85 -14.39 -7.90
CA MET A 310 -5.65 -14.45 -8.73
C MET A 310 -4.51 -15.12 -7.97
N SER A 311 -3.79 -15.99 -8.67
CA SER A 311 -2.61 -16.64 -8.09
C SER A 311 -1.45 -15.66 -8.00
N LEU A 312 -0.62 -15.82 -6.96
CA LEU A 312 0.62 -15.03 -6.81
C LEU A 312 1.53 -15.19 -8.04
N THR A 313 1.57 -16.39 -8.63
CA THR A 313 2.34 -16.67 -9.85
C THR A 313 1.89 -15.79 -11.02
N GLN A 314 0.59 -15.67 -11.28
CA GLN A 314 0.07 -14.82 -12.35
C GLN A 314 0.33 -13.34 -12.06
N THR A 315 0.15 -12.88 -10.82
CA THR A 315 0.44 -11.49 -10.44
C THR A 315 1.92 -11.15 -10.59
N ARG A 316 2.82 -12.09 -10.25
CA ARG A 316 4.27 -11.93 -10.50
C ARG A 316 4.60 -11.91 -11.99
N ALA A 317 3.93 -12.73 -12.80
CA ALA A 317 4.11 -12.71 -14.25
C ALA A 317 3.70 -11.35 -14.87
N ILE A 318 2.64 -10.72 -14.36
CA ILE A 318 2.27 -9.35 -14.73
C ILE A 318 3.38 -8.36 -14.37
N LEU A 319 3.90 -8.40 -13.14
CA LEU A 319 4.98 -7.51 -12.72
C LEU A 319 6.26 -7.72 -13.54
N ASP A 320 6.63 -8.98 -13.80
CA ASP A 320 7.75 -9.32 -14.68
C ASP A 320 7.55 -8.70 -16.08
N SER A 321 6.35 -8.81 -16.65
CA SER A 321 6.00 -8.24 -17.97
C SER A 321 5.98 -6.70 -17.97
N ILE A 322 5.73 -6.07 -16.81
CA ILE A 322 5.85 -4.61 -16.64
C ILE A 322 7.32 -4.19 -16.56
N HIS A 323 8.13 -4.95 -15.82
CA HIS A 323 9.55 -4.66 -15.61
C HIS A 323 10.37 -4.87 -16.89
N ASP A 324 10.07 -5.89 -17.69
CA ASP A 324 10.72 -6.14 -18.99
C ASP A 324 10.15 -5.30 -20.15
N GLU A 325 9.17 -4.45 -19.87
CA GLU A 325 8.45 -3.56 -20.79
C GLU A 325 7.61 -4.24 -21.88
N SER A 326 7.54 -5.56 -21.92
CA SER A 326 6.74 -6.30 -22.90
C SER A 326 5.26 -5.89 -22.86
N LEU A 327 4.72 -5.64 -21.66
CA LEU A 327 3.33 -5.23 -21.49
C LEU A 327 3.05 -3.85 -22.09
N ASP A 328 4.03 -2.95 -22.03
CA ASP A 328 3.92 -1.59 -22.58
C ASP A 328 3.94 -1.56 -24.11
N MET A 329 4.60 -2.56 -24.71
CA MET A 329 4.66 -2.74 -26.16
C MET A 329 3.46 -3.52 -26.73
N SER A 330 2.57 -4.02 -25.87
CA SER A 330 1.40 -4.80 -26.28
C SER A 330 0.30 -3.94 -26.93
N ASN A 331 -0.62 -4.59 -27.65
CA ASN A 331 -1.85 -3.94 -28.08
C ASN A 331 -2.82 -3.85 -26.89
N PHE A 332 -3.59 -2.77 -26.81
CA PHE A 332 -4.55 -2.57 -25.72
C PHE A 332 -5.99 -2.60 -26.20
N ASN A 333 -6.84 -3.31 -25.46
CA ASN A 333 -8.29 -3.25 -25.57
C ASN A 333 -8.85 -2.31 -24.50
N VAL A 334 -9.93 -1.59 -24.79
CA VAL A 334 -10.59 -0.74 -23.80
C VAL A 334 -11.69 -1.51 -23.09
N MET A 335 -11.57 -1.66 -21.77
CA MET A 335 -12.64 -2.15 -20.92
C MET A 335 -13.73 -1.07 -20.83
N ARG A 336 -14.91 -1.37 -21.41
CA ARG A 336 -16.08 -0.48 -21.29
C ARG A 336 -16.48 -0.28 -19.83
N ARG A 337 -17.28 0.76 -19.55
CA ARG A 337 -17.64 1.25 -18.20
C ARG A 337 -16.52 1.95 -17.46
N PHE A 338 -15.29 1.43 -17.45
CA PHE A 338 -14.15 2.05 -16.74
C PHE A 338 -13.13 2.72 -17.67
N ASN A 339 -13.25 2.51 -18.98
CA ASN A 339 -12.33 2.99 -20.01
C ASN A 339 -10.86 2.55 -19.79
N LEU A 340 -10.64 1.47 -19.05
CA LEU A 340 -9.29 1.00 -18.74
C LEU A 340 -8.63 0.34 -19.95
N LYS A 341 -7.36 0.66 -20.21
CA LYS A 341 -6.56 0.02 -21.26
C LYS A 341 -6.02 -1.30 -20.73
N VAL A 342 -6.52 -2.41 -21.27
CA VAL A 342 -6.16 -3.77 -20.89
C VAL A 342 -5.30 -4.39 -21.99
N PRO A 343 -4.10 -4.91 -21.69
CA PRO A 343 -3.25 -5.53 -22.70
C PRO A 343 -3.95 -6.74 -23.33
N SER A 344 -3.73 -6.96 -24.62
CA SER A 344 -4.30 -8.09 -25.37
C SER A 344 -3.71 -9.43 -24.95
N GLU A 345 -2.48 -9.41 -24.43
CA GLU A 345 -1.74 -10.57 -23.98
C GLU A 345 -0.79 -10.19 -22.84
N CYS A 346 -0.47 -11.15 -21.99
CA CYS A 346 0.53 -11.02 -20.94
C CYS A 346 1.13 -12.41 -20.69
N PHE A 347 2.44 -12.55 -20.83
CA PHE A 347 3.09 -13.85 -20.68
C PHE A 347 2.86 -14.40 -19.26
N GLY A 348 2.58 -15.71 -19.15
CA GLY A 348 2.29 -16.35 -17.87
C GLY A 348 0.92 -16.01 -17.25
N VAL A 349 0.08 -15.24 -17.95
CA VAL A 349 -1.31 -14.95 -17.57
C VAL A 349 -2.25 -15.57 -18.60
N ASP A 350 -3.35 -16.14 -18.11
CA ASP A 350 -4.36 -16.74 -18.96
C ASP A 350 -5.05 -15.65 -19.81
N PRO A 351 -5.01 -15.72 -21.15
CA PRO A 351 -5.62 -14.71 -22.02
C PRO A 351 -7.12 -14.52 -21.78
N GLU A 352 -7.83 -15.56 -21.33
CA GLU A 352 -9.27 -15.46 -21.07
C GLU A 352 -9.59 -14.48 -19.94
N ILE A 353 -8.75 -14.44 -18.89
CA ILE A 353 -9.00 -13.57 -17.74
C ILE A 353 -8.63 -12.10 -18.00
N LEU A 354 -7.84 -11.81 -19.03
CA LEU A 354 -7.54 -10.43 -19.44
C LEU A 354 -8.80 -9.68 -19.89
N ARG A 355 -9.85 -10.36 -20.31
CA ARG A 355 -11.14 -9.75 -20.62
C ARG A 355 -12.21 -10.28 -19.67
N PRO A 356 -12.40 -9.66 -18.48
CA PRO A 356 -13.31 -10.15 -17.45
C PRO A 356 -14.72 -10.51 -17.97
N ILE A 357 -15.29 -9.70 -18.87
CA ILE A 357 -16.61 -9.98 -19.47
C ILE A 357 -16.70 -11.34 -20.19
N ASP A 358 -15.59 -11.84 -20.72
CA ASP A 358 -15.55 -13.06 -21.51
C ASP A 358 -15.28 -14.31 -20.65
N CYS A 359 -14.78 -14.14 -19.43
CA CYS A 359 -14.46 -15.26 -18.53
C CYS A 359 -15.50 -15.50 -17.43
N TRP A 360 -16.49 -14.61 -17.30
CA TRP A 360 -17.64 -14.84 -16.42
C TRP A 360 -18.60 -15.89 -17.03
N PRO A 361 -19.17 -16.79 -16.22
CA PRO A 361 -20.17 -17.75 -16.69
C PRO A 361 -21.40 -17.11 -17.33
N ASP A 362 -21.81 -15.95 -16.81
CA ASP A 362 -22.91 -15.14 -17.36
C ASP A 362 -22.45 -13.69 -17.61
N ARG A 363 -22.55 -13.28 -18.87
CA ARG A 363 -22.18 -11.93 -19.32
C ARG A 363 -23.08 -10.84 -18.75
N GLN A 364 -24.35 -11.15 -18.47
CA GLN A 364 -25.27 -10.16 -17.91
C GLN A 364 -24.91 -9.88 -16.44
N SER A 365 -24.66 -10.92 -15.66
CA SER A 365 -24.17 -10.82 -14.28
C SER A 365 -22.88 -10.00 -14.17
N TYR A 366 -21.94 -10.16 -15.11
CA TYR A 366 -20.75 -9.29 -15.18
C TYR A 366 -21.13 -7.82 -15.41
N LYS A 367 -22.02 -7.53 -16.37
CA LYS A 367 -22.43 -6.15 -16.68
C LYS A 367 -23.11 -5.49 -15.48
N ASP A 368 -23.94 -6.23 -14.77
CA ASP A 368 -24.65 -5.74 -13.58
C ASP A 368 -23.67 -5.48 -12.43
N ALA A 369 -22.71 -6.38 -12.21
CA ALA A 369 -21.63 -6.19 -11.24
C ALA A 369 -20.75 -4.98 -11.59
N ALA A 370 -20.39 -4.83 -12.88
CA ALA A 370 -19.58 -3.71 -13.36
C ALA A 370 -20.30 -2.36 -13.22
N LYS A 371 -21.62 -2.34 -13.49
CA LYS A 371 -22.47 -1.15 -13.26
C LYS A 371 -22.53 -0.81 -11.78
N SER A 372 -22.81 -1.79 -10.91
CA SER A 372 -22.86 -1.56 -9.46
C SER A 372 -21.53 -1.08 -8.90
N LEU A 373 -20.40 -1.61 -9.37
CA LEU A 373 -19.08 -1.14 -8.97
C LEU A 373 -18.84 0.31 -9.43
N ALA A 374 -19.18 0.64 -10.67
CA ALA A 374 -19.05 2.01 -11.19
C ALA A 374 -19.87 3.03 -10.39
N GLU A 375 -21.11 2.70 -10.03
CA GLU A 375 -21.96 3.55 -9.17
C GLU A 375 -21.30 3.82 -7.81
N LYS A 376 -20.66 2.81 -7.21
CA LYS A 376 -19.94 2.94 -5.93
C LYS A 376 -18.68 3.79 -6.07
N PHE A 377 -17.96 3.70 -7.19
CA PHE A 377 -16.82 4.57 -7.47
C PHE A 377 -17.27 6.04 -7.56
N VAL A 378 -18.31 6.34 -8.34
CA VAL A 378 -18.85 7.70 -8.47
C VAL A 378 -19.29 8.23 -7.12
N LYS A 379 -20.13 7.47 -6.40
CA LYS A 379 -20.62 7.86 -5.07
C LYS A 379 -19.50 8.09 -4.05
N ASN A 380 -18.44 7.29 -4.08
CA ASN A 380 -17.29 7.52 -3.21
C ASN A 380 -16.57 8.82 -3.57
N PHE A 381 -16.43 9.11 -4.87
CA PHE A 381 -15.68 10.26 -5.36
C PHE A 381 -16.32 11.59 -4.99
N GLU A 382 -17.65 11.65 -4.83
CA GLU A 382 -18.42 12.83 -4.37
C GLU A 382 -17.81 13.49 -3.12
N ARG A 383 -17.15 12.72 -2.24
CA ARG A 383 -16.48 13.19 -1.03
C ARG A 383 -15.29 14.13 -1.31
N TYR A 384 -14.68 14.02 -2.48
CA TYR A 384 -13.45 14.71 -2.87
C TYR A 384 -13.60 15.56 -4.14
N GLU A 385 -14.77 15.58 -4.77
CA GLU A 385 -15.01 16.33 -6.01
C GLU A 385 -14.67 17.81 -5.87
N ALA A 386 -14.96 18.39 -4.70
CA ALA A 386 -14.65 19.78 -4.40
C ALA A 386 -13.12 20.00 -4.44
N GLY A 387 -12.66 20.71 -5.47
CA GLY A 387 -11.24 21.01 -5.68
C GLY A 387 -10.50 20.02 -6.59
N VAL A 388 -11.20 19.07 -7.22
CA VAL A 388 -10.66 18.22 -8.28
C VAL A 388 -11.12 18.75 -9.65
N PRO A 389 -10.24 18.88 -10.65
CA PRO A 389 -10.62 19.27 -12.00
C PRO A 389 -11.61 18.31 -12.68
N ASP A 390 -12.48 18.87 -13.52
CA ASP A 390 -13.54 18.17 -14.23
C ASP A 390 -13.05 17.03 -15.14
N ASP A 391 -11.85 17.18 -15.72
CA ASP A 391 -11.23 16.18 -16.61
C ASP A 391 -10.85 14.91 -15.85
N VAL A 392 -10.28 15.04 -14.64
CA VAL A 392 -9.99 13.91 -13.74
C VAL A 392 -11.26 13.10 -13.48
N ILE A 393 -12.39 13.77 -13.24
CA ILE A 393 -13.67 13.12 -12.95
C ILE A 393 -14.25 12.48 -14.23
N LYS A 394 -14.36 13.24 -15.31
CA LYS A 394 -15.08 12.83 -16.54
C LYS A 394 -14.29 11.82 -17.38
N ILE A 395 -12.97 11.95 -17.43
CA ILE A 395 -12.07 11.08 -18.21
C ILE A 395 -11.55 9.94 -17.35
N GLY A 396 -11.12 10.25 -16.13
CA GLY A 396 -10.52 9.28 -15.21
C GLY A 396 -11.52 8.32 -14.56
N GLY A 397 -12.77 8.77 -14.39
CA GLY A 397 -13.82 8.00 -13.73
C GLY A 397 -14.60 7.03 -14.64
N PRO A 398 -15.49 6.21 -14.04
CA PRO A 398 -16.36 5.32 -14.79
C PRO A 398 -17.38 6.08 -15.65
N ASN A 399 -17.64 5.58 -16.86
CA ASN A 399 -18.67 6.08 -17.76
C ASN A 399 -20.03 5.42 -17.47
N MET A 400 -20.93 6.18 -16.84
CA MET A 400 -22.28 5.73 -16.46
C MET A 400 -23.26 5.56 -17.64
N ASN A 401 -22.94 6.11 -18.82
CA ASN A 401 -23.84 6.13 -19.98
C ASN A 401 -23.66 4.94 -20.95
N MET A 402 -22.70 4.03 -20.69
CA MET A 402 -22.40 2.87 -21.55
C MET A 402 -23.15 1.59 -21.22
#